data_AF-A0A2V6VZI2-F1
#
_entry.id   AF-A0A2V6VZI2-F1
#
_cell.length_a   1.000
_cell.length_b   1.000
_cell.length_c   1.000
_cell.angle_alpha   90.00
_cell.angle_beta   90.00
_cell.angle_gamma   90.00
#
_symmetry.space_group_name_H-M   'P 1'
#
loop_
_entity.id
_entity.type
_entity.pdbx_description
1 polymer ?
#
loop_
_entity_poly.entity_id
_entity_poly.type
_entity_poly.pdbx_seq_one_letter_code
_entity_poly.pdbx_strand_id
1 'polypeptide(L)'
;MRVTRITPPQLRVAVAKAAEKTMRAVASVRGQPATGYAVTRVLVDPGSVLVKGPRSTIETRESVETAPVDVAGSRATVTQTVGLVLPDNVYPIRAGRVQVTVEIRPETAMQRGGKP
;
A
#
# COMPACT_ATOMS: atom_id res chain seq x y z
N MET A 1 35.89 11.26 18.47
CA MET A 1 35.33 9.91 18.67
C MET A 1 33.89 9.88 18.17
N ARG A 2 33.51 8.81 17.45
CA ARG A 2 32.30 8.70 16.62
C ARG A 2 31.20 7.99 17.41
N VAL A 3 30.04 8.63 17.64
CA VAL A 3 28.87 8.01 18.27
C VAL A 3 28.10 7.21 17.22
N THR A 4 28.28 5.89 17.22
CA THR A 4 27.54 4.97 16.35
C THR A 4 26.13 4.80 16.90
N ARG A 5 25.13 5.20 16.10
CA ARG A 5 23.72 5.13 16.49
C ARG A 5 23.26 3.67 16.56
N ILE A 6 22.74 3.35 17.74
CA ILE A 6 21.77 2.33 18.15
C ILE A 6 21.10 1.59 16.98
N THR A 7 21.36 0.29 16.84
CA THR A 7 20.57 -0.64 16.01
C THR A 7 19.50 -1.31 16.89
N PRO A 8 18.20 -1.27 16.54
CA PRO A 8 17.11 -1.59 17.48
C PRO A 8 16.97 -3.08 17.86
N PRO A 9 16.15 -3.38 18.89
CA PRO A 9 16.18 -4.64 19.65
C PRO A 9 15.63 -5.84 18.87
N GLN A 10 16.25 -7.00 19.10
CA GLN A 10 15.75 -8.29 18.63
C GLN A 10 14.37 -8.56 19.24
N LEU A 11 13.32 -8.50 18.43
CA LEU A 11 11.97 -8.86 18.83
C LEU A 11 11.92 -10.38 19.05
N ARG A 12 12.02 -10.79 20.32
CA ARG A 12 11.77 -12.18 20.76
C ARG A 12 10.29 -12.48 20.57
N VAL A 13 9.92 -13.05 19.42
CA VAL A 13 8.52 -13.44 19.16
C VAL A 13 8.28 -14.80 19.82
N ALA A 14 7.46 -14.80 20.88
CA ALA A 14 7.03 -15.99 21.57
C ALA A 14 6.30 -16.95 20.60
N VAL A 15 6.57 -18.25 20.80
CA VAL A 15 6.21 -19.37 19.92
C VAL A 15 4.72 -19.72 20.06
N ALA A 16 3.82 -18.81 19.69
CA ALA A 16 2.60 -19.24 19.00
C ALA A 16 3.00 -19.49 17.54
N LYS A 17 2.37 -20.44 16.81
CA LYS A 17 2.69 -20.73 15.40
C LYS A 17 2.32 -19.53 14.49
N ALA A 18 3.03 -18.42 14.62
CA ALA A 18 2.92 -17.24 13.78
C ALA A 18 3.62 -17.59 12.46
N ALA A 19 2.83 -17.59 11.39
CA ALA A 19 3.36 -17.76 10.04
C ALA A 19 3.67 -16.39 9.46
N GLU A 20 4.62 -16.36 8.53
CA GLU A 20 4.98 -15.17 7.77
C GLU A 20 4.49 -15.40 6.34
N LYS A 21 3.76 -14.42 5.80
CA LYS A 21 3.24 -14.49 4.43
C LYS A 21 3.47 -13.17 3.75
N THR A 22 3.93 -13.22 2.50
CA THR A 22 3.99 -12.06 1.64
C THR A 22 2.61 -11.84 1.03
N MET A 23 2.03 -10.68 1.31
CA MET A 23 0.73 -10.28 0.77
C MET A 23 0.90 -9.13 -0.21
N ARG A 24 0.11 -9.11 -1.28
CA ARG A 24 0.13 -7.99 -2.24
C ARG A 24 -0.57 -6.78 -1.64
N ALA A 25 0.06 -5.62 -1.69
CA ALA A 25 -0.55 -4.38 -1.23
C ALA A 25 -1.43 -3.80 -2.35
N VAL A 26 -2.71 -3.63 -2.07
CA VAL A 26 -3.70 -3.07 -2.99
C VAL A 26 -4.08 -1.69 -2.51
N ALA A 27 -3.81 -0.68 -3.33
CA ALA A 27 -4.18 0.69 -3.01
C ALA A 27 -5.70 0.85 -3.04
N SER A 28 -6.25 1.33 -1.92
CA SER A 28 -7.65 1.75 -1.87
C SER A 28 -7.71 3.23 -2.25
N VAL A 29 -8.37 3.56 -3.36
CA VAL A 29 -8.53 4.95 -3.83
C VAL A 29 -9.97 5.37 -3.59
N ARG A 30 -10.16 6.54 -2.98
CA ARG A 30 -11.49 7.09 -2.65
C ARG A 30 -11.67 8.45 -3.30
N GLY A 31 -12.91 8.72 -3.73
CA GLY A 31 -13.25 9.94 -4.45
C GLY A 31 -12.98 9.83 -5.96
N GLN A 32 -13.28 10.89 -6.68
CA GLN A 32 -13.05 10.99 -8.12
C GLN A 32 -12.18 12.21 -8.42
N PRO A 33 -11.22 12.11 -9.36
CA PRO A 33 -10.46 13.25 -9.83
C PRO A 33 -11.37 14.39 -10.32
N ALA A 34 -10.82 15.59 -10.46
CA ALA A 34 -11.58 16.71 -11.01
C ALA A 34 -12.17 16.38 -12.39
N THR A 35 -13.29 17.03 -12.75
CA THR A 35 -13.93 16.87 -14.07
C THR A 35 -12.92 17.03 -15.21
N GLY A 36 -12.91 16.07 -16.15
CA GLY A 36 -11.97 16.02 -17.27
C GLY A 36 -10.63 15.37 -16.94
N TYR A 37 -10.46 14.80 -15.74
CA TYR A 37 -9.29 14.01 -15.34
C TYR A 37 -9.70 12.59 -14.96
N ALA A 38 -8.81 11.64 -15.20
CA ALA A 38 -8.99 10.23 -14.84
C ALA A 38 -7.71 9.70 -14.18
N VAL A 39 -7.89 8.73 -13.28
CA VAL A 39 -6.77 7.95 -12.74
C VAL A 39 -6.26 7.03 -13.84
N THR A 40 -5.04 7.25 -14.30
CA THR A 40 -4.43 6.43 -15.35
C THR A 40 -3.62 5.28 -14.80
N ARG A 41 -3.02 5.46 -13.61
CA ARG A 41 -2.16 4.45 -13.00
C ARG A 41 -2.13 4.61 -11.49
N VAL A 42 -2.07 3.49 -10.78
CA VAL A 42 -1.83 3.47 -9.35
C VAL A 42 -0.57 2.64 -9.11
N LEU A 43 0.44 3.24 -8.50
CA LEU A 43 1.64 2.55 -8.07
C LEU A 43 1.63 2.43 -6.55
N VAL A 44 2.01 1.26 -6.06
CA VAL A 44 2.19 0.99 -4.63
C VAL A 44 3.62 0.53 -4.44
N ASP A 45 4.38 1.25 -3.63
CA ASP A 45 5.76 0.91 -3.31
C ASP A 45 5.98 0.86 -1.79
N PRO A 46 6.39 -0.30 -1.23
CA PRO A 46 6.53 -1.59 -1.90
C PRO A 46 5.17 -2.23 -2.26
N GLY A 47 5.05 -2.82 -3.45
CA GLY A 47 3.82 -3.49 -3.92
C GLY A 47 3.51 -4.82 -3.22
N SER A 48 4.39 -5.28 -2.33
CA SER A 48 4.23 -6.49 -1.54
C SER A 48 4.84 -6.30 -0.17
N VAL A 49 4.16 -6.80 0.85
CA VAL A 49 4.51 -6.58 2.25
C VAL A 49 4.56 -7.92 2.97
N LEU A 50 5.61 -8.10 3.78
CA LEU A 50 5.76 -9.29 4.61
C LEU A 50 5.02 -9.05 5.93
N VAL A 51 4.00 -9.85 6.18
CA VAL A 51 3.20 -9.79 7.40
C VAL A 51 3.38 -11.06 8.23
N LYS A 52 3.18 -10.93 9.53
CA LYS A 52 3.26 -11.99 10.52
C LYS A 52 1.93 -12.08 11.25
N GLY A 53 1.40 -13.29 11.38
CA GLY A 53 0.15 -13.50 12.12
C GLY A 53 -0.27 -14.97 12.17
N PRO A 54 -1.47 -15.24 12.70
CA PRO A 54 -2.04 -16.59 12.72
C PRO A 54 -2.17 -17.14 11.31
N ARG A 55 -1.70 -18.37 11.10
CA ARG A 55 -1.73 -19.04 9.79
C ARG A 55 -3.14 -19.04 9.18
N SER A 56 -4.17 -19.36 9.97
CA SER A 56 -5.57 -19.34 9.53
C SER A 56 -6.05 -17.96 9.04
N THR A 57 -5.53 -16.86 9.61
CA THR A 57 -5.91 -15.49 9.21
C THR A 57 -5.19 -15.05 7.95
N ILE A 58 -3.89 -15.34 7.82
CA ILE A 58 -3.10 -14.90 6.67
C ILE A 58 -3.22 -15.87 5.49
N GLU A 59 -3.57 -17.14 5.69
CA GLU A 59 -3.79 -18.09 4.59
C GLU A 59 -5.05 -17.77 3.79
N THR A 60 -6.10 -17.31 4.45
CA THR A 60 -7.39 -16.94 3.80
C THR A 60 -7.30 -15.68 2.94
N ARG A 61 -6.19 -14.93 3.01
CA ARG A 61 -6.00 -13.69 2.26
C ARG A 61 -4.71 -13.72 1.46
N GLU A 62 -4.76 -13.20 0.24
CA GLU A 62 -3.59 -13.09 -0.63
C GLU A 62 -3.13 -11.63 -0.80
N SER A 63 -4.06 -10.70 -0.58
CA SER A 63 -3.87 -9.27 -0.66
C SER A 63 -4.30 -8.56 0.63
N VAL A 64 -3.73 -7.38 0.82
CA VAL A 64 -4.05 -6.46 1.90
C VAL A 64 -4.33 -5.09 1.30
N GLU A 65 -5.39 -4.45 1.76
CA GLU A 65 -5.74 -3.10 1.31
C GLU A 65 -4.94 -2.04 2.09
N THR A 66 -4.60 -0.95 1.43
CA THR A 66 -4.04 0.23 2.11
C THR A 66 -5.14 1.09 2.70
N ALA A 67 -4.78 2.01 3.59
CA ALA A 67 -5.70 3.08 3.96
C ALA A 67 -6.13 3.86 2.70
N PRO A 68 -7.39 4.34 2.66
CA PRO A 68 -7.95 4.99 1.48
C PRO A 68 -7.20 6.28 1.18
N VAL A 69 -6.76 6.42 -0.07
CA VAL A 69 -6.16 7.64 -0.61
C VAL A 69 -7.25 8.48 -1.26
N ASP A 70 -7.48 9.66 -0.72
CA ASP A 70 -8.45 10.61 -1.27
C ASP A 70 -7.85 11.33 -2.48
N VAL A 71 -8.53 11.21 -3.62
CA VAL A 71 -8.17 11.90 -4.88
C VAL A 71 -9.27 12.84 -5.35
N ALA A 72 -10.26 13.15 -4.51
CA ALA A 72 -11.38 14.01 -4.82
C ALA A 72 -10.90 15.38 -5.31
N GLY A 73 -11.32 15.77 -6.53
CA GLY A 73 -10.96 17.07 -7.11
C GLY A 73 -9.48 17.22 -7.50
N SER A 74 -8.69 16.13 -7.45
CA SER A 74 -7.28 16.19 -7.83
C SER A 74 -7.11 16.31 -9.35
N ARG A 75 -6.21 17.21 -9.76
CA ARG A 75 -5.87 17.51 -11.17
C ARG A 75 -4.45 17.08 -11.55
N ALA A 76 -3.70 16.52 -10.59
CA ALA A 76 -2.31 16.13 -10.73
C ALA A 76 -2.07 14.84 -9.95
N THR A 77 -0.94 14.19 -10.20
CA THR A 77 -0.52 12.98 -9.48
C THR A 77 -0.52 13.21 -7.97
N VAL A 78 -1.17 12.30 -7.25
CA VAL A 78 -1.25 12.31 -5.79
C VAL A 78 -0.31 11.23 -5.25
N THR A 79 0.66 11.62 -4.44
CA THR A 79 1.55 10.68 -3.75
C THR A 79 1.30 10.77 -2.26
N GLN A 80 0.88 9.67 -1.65
CA GLN A 80 0.59 9.62 -0.22
C GLN A 80 1.12 8.35 0.42
N THR A 81 1.80 8.51 1.54
CA THR A 81 2.25 7.38 2.36
C THR A 81 1.13 6.99 3.31
N VAL A 82 0.58 5.80 3.09
CA VAL A 82 -0.56 5.26 3.84
C VAL A 82 -0.17 4.00 4.61
N GLY A 83 -0.88 3.74 5.71
CA GLY A 83 -0.77 2.49 6.45
C GLY A 83 -1.49 1.35 5.73
N LEU A 84 -1.15 0.12 6.10
CA LEU A 84 -1.89 -1.08 5.66
C LEU A 84 -3.08 -1.33 6.60
N VAL A 85 -4.22 -1.72 6.03
CA VAL A 85 -5.38 -2.18 6.79
C VAL A 85 -5.22 -3.67 7.07
N LEU A 86 -4.54 -3.98 8.18
CA LEU A 86 -4.29 -5.35 8.60
C LEU A 86 -5.39 -5.86 9.54
N PRO A 87 -5.79 -7.13 9.42
CA PRO A 87 -6.75 -7.74 10.35
C PRO A 87 -6.14 -7.94 11.74
N ASP A 88 -7.00 -8.22 12.72
CA ASP A 88 -6.59 -8.43 14.11
C ASP A 88 -5.48 -9.49 14.23
N ASN A 89 -4.49 -9.19 15.08
CA ASN A 89 -3.33 -10.04 15.34
C ASN A 89 -2.39 -10.25 14.12
N VAL A 90 -2.47 -9.41 13.08
CA VAL A 90 -1.52 -9.40 11.96
C VAL A 90 -0.67 -8.14 12.00
N TYR A 91 0.65 -8.31 11.89
CA TYR A 91 1.61 -7.21 11.99
C TYR A 91 2.60 -7.23 10.81
N PRO A 92 2.98 -6.06 10.29
CA PRO A 92 3.98 -5.97 9.22
C PRO A 92 5.40 -6.12 9.81
N ILE A 93 6.27 -6.90 9.16
CA ILE A 93 7.61 -7.20 9.67
C ILE A 93 8.64 -6.11 9.33
N ARG A 94 8.61 -5.57 8.10
CA ARG A 94 9.66 -4.65 7.61
C ARG A 94 9.18 -3.24 7.29
N ALA A 95 7.92 -3.08 6.89
CA ALA A 95 7.33 -1.78 6.60
C ALA A 95 5.80 -1.88 6.71
N GLY A 96 5.22 -1.23 7.71
CA GLY A 96 3.77 -1.14 7.88
C GLY A 96 3.11 -0.01 7.09
N ARG A 97 3.90 0.70 6.28
CA ARG A 97 3.47 1.83 5.46
C ARG A 97 3.96 1.60 4.04
N VAL A 98 3.10 1.95 3.09
CA VAL A 98 3.40 1.90 1.66
C VAL A 98 3.14 3.27 1.06
N GLN A 99 3.95 3.64 0.08
CA GLN A 99 3.76 4.84 -0.70
C GLN A 99 2.82 4.52 -1.86
N VAL A 100 1.66 5.15 -1.88
CA VAL A 100 0.70 5.04 -2.98
C VAL A 100 0.83 6.29 -3.84
N THR A 101 1.17 6.08 -5.11
CA THR A 101 1.23 7.12 -6.13
C THR A 101 0.10 6.92 -7.12
N VAL A 102 -0.90 7.80 -7.08
CA VAL A 102 -2.03 7.81 -8.00
C VAL A 102 -1.73 8.82 -9.11
N GLU A 103 -1.40 8.33 -10.30
CA GLU A 103 -1.22 9.17 -11.48
C GLU A 103 -2.58 9.57 -12.05
N ILE A 104 -2.78 10.88 -12.17
CA ILE A 104 -4.00 11.49 -12.70
C ILE A 104 -3.63 12.27 -13.95
N ARG A 105 -4.35 12.01 -15.05
CA ARG A 105 -4.15 12.71 -16.32
C ARG A 105 -5.47 13.19 -16.92
N PRO A 106 -5.44 14.18 -17.83
CA PRO A 106 -6.63 14.62 -18.53
C PRO A 106 -7.26 13.48 -19.34
N GLU A 107 -8.55 13.23 -19.16
CA GLU A 107 -9.30 12.18 -19.85
C GLU A 107 -9.29 12.38 -21.38
N THR A 108 -9.26 13.64 -21.84
CA THR A 108 -9.14 14.00 -23.27
C THR A 108 -7.86 13.44 -23.91
N ALA A 109 -6.78 13.26 -23.14
CA ALA A 109 -5.54 12.66 -23.64
C ALA A 109 -5.67 11.14 -23.82
N MET A 110 -6.55 10.48 -23.06
CA MET A 110 -6.77 9.03 -23.11
C MET A 110 -7.67 8.64 -24.29
N GLN A 111 -8.67 9.47 -24.63
CA GLN A 111 -9.58 9.25 -25.76
C GLN A 111 -8.92 9.36 -27.15
N ARG A 112 -7.74 9.99 -27.25
CA ARG A 112 -6.98 10.09 -28.52
C ARG A 112 -6.08 8.88 -28.82
N GLY A 113 -5.86 7.99 -27.84
CA GLY A 113 -4.96 6.84 -27.99
C GLY A 113 -5.63 5.52 -28.41
N GLY A 114 -6.96 5.48 -28.48
CA GLY A 114 -7.72 4.27 -28.79
C GLY A 114 -8.35 4.30 -30.17
N LYS A 115 -7.57 4.03 -31.24
CA LYS A 115 -8.14 3.59 -32.53
C LYS A 115 -7.07 2.92 -33.42
N PRO A 116 -7.33 1.70 -33.91
CA PRO A 116 -7.41 1.48 -35.37
C PRO A 116 -8.87 1.37 -35.84
#